data_AF-A0A7S2PGF7-F1
#
_entry.id   AF-A0A7S2PGF7-F1
#
_cell.length_a   1.000
_cell.length_b   1.000
_cell.length_c   1.000
_cell.angle_alpha   90.00
_cell.angle_beta   90.00
_cell.angle_gamma   90.00
#
_symmetry.space_group_name_H-M   'P 1'
#
loop_
_entity.id
_entity.type
_entity.pdbx_description
1 polymer ?
#
loop_
_entity_poly.entity_id
_entity_poly.type
_entity_poly.pdbx_seq_one_letter_code
_entity_poly.pdbx_strand_id
1 'polypeptide(L)'
;AGRLPGAGRFAALTLGATGVVFGDIGTSPLYTFSGIFGDSGVLKTSDPTPEDIRDGFSMIFWALTFVVGFKYVGIIMSVSHHGEGGVFAMMTKILEVPEHGGRPVGRALQAAVTSLGMLGVALLAGESCITPPVSVLGALNGVPVAIGANAQVAIAVAVLLVVFAVQRRGSDFIGRIAGPVMV
;
A
#
# COMPACT_ATOMS: atom_id res chain seq x y z
N ALA A 1 25.79 16.97 -5.88
CA ALA A 1 26.53 15.84 -5.26
C ALA A 1 26.11 15.70 -3.80
N GLY A 2 25.14 14.81 -3.52
CA GLY A 2 24.69 14.55 -2.14
C GLY A 2 25.76 13.76 -1.38
N ARG A 3 26.23 14.26 -0.24
CA ARG A 3 27.11 13.50 0.65
C ARG A 3 26.41 12.21 1.06
N LEU A 4 27.03 11.07 0.79
CA LEU A 4 26.56 9.77 1.27
C LEU A 4 26.45 9.84 2.80
N PRO A 5 25.28 9.51 3.38
CA PRO A 5 25.13 9.48 4.84
C PRO A 5 26.13 8.49 5.43
N GLY A 6 26.76 8.85 6.56
CA GLY A 6 27.67 7.93 7.26
C GLY A 6 27.00 6.58 7.52
N ALA A 7 27.77 5.48 7.53
CA ALA A 7 27.26 4.12 7.51
C ALA A 7 26.09 3.85 8.49
N GLY A 8 26.14 4.41 9.71
CA GLY A 8 25.04 4.30 10.68
C GLY A 8 23.76 5.06 10.29
N ARG A 9 23.88 6.21 9.62
CA ARG A 9 22.74 6.97 9.10
C ARG A 9 22.15 6.33 7.85
N PHE A 10 22.97 5.70 7.02
CA PHE A 10 22.48 4.88 5.90
C PHE A 10 21.68 3.69 6.42
N ALA A 11 22.24 2.89 7.34
CA ALA A 11 21.57 1.74 7.94
C ALA A 11 20.23 2.12 8.60
N ALA A 12 20.17 3.23 9.35
CA ALA A 12 18.93 3.71 9.96
C ALA A 12 17.86 4.11 8.94
N LEU A 13 18.27 4.74 7.82
CA LEU A 13 17.35 5.11 6.75
C LEU A 13 16.84 3.89 5.98
N THR A 14 17.71 2.90 5.72
CA THR A 14 17.32 1.65 5.07
C THR A 14 16.35 0.88 5.96
N LEU A 15 16.64 0.77 7.26
CA LEU A 15 15.79 0.05 8.22
C LEU A 15 14.42 0.73 8.38
N GLY A 16 14.38 2.06 8.43
CA GLY A 16 13.13 2.82 8.43
C GLY A 16 12.31 2.64 7.14
N ALA A 17 12.96 2.71 5.97
CA ALA A 17 12.29 2.49 4.69
C ALA A 17 11.76 1.06 4.55
N THR A 18 12.56 0.07 4.94
CA THR A 18 12.17 -1.34 4.95
C THR A 18 11.00 -1.60 5.90
N GLY A 19 11.02 -1.02 7.10
CA GLY A 19 9.91 -1.11 8.06
C GLY A 19 8.60 -0.55 7.50
N VAL A 20 8.64 0.62 6.85
CA VAL A 20 7.45 1.22 6.22
C VAL A 20 6.90 0.33 5.09
N VAL A 21 7.76 -0.23 4.24
CA VAL A 21 7.34 -1.11 3.14
C VAL A 21 6.74 -2.42 3.64
N PHE A 22 7.37 -3.06 4.63
CA PHE A 22 6.81 -4.28 5.23
C PHE A 22 5.54 -4.00 6.03
N GLY A 23 5.44 -2.83 6.66
CA GLY A 23 4.22 -2.37 7.31
C GLY A 23 3.05 -2.30 6.33
N ASP A 24 3.24 -1.65 5.18
CA ASP A 24 2.20 -1.52 4.15
C ASP A 24 1.75 -2.90 3.62
N ILE A 25 2.71 -3.76 3.27
CA ILE A 25 2.45 -5.14 2.79
C ILE A 25 1.73 -5.99 3.86
N GLY A 26 2.04 -5.78 5.14
CA GLY A 26 1.48 -6.53 6.26
C GLY A 26 0.04 -6.15 6.62
N THR A 27 -0.44 -4.97 6.24
CA THR A 27 -1.82 -4.53 6.56
C THR A 27 -2.88 -5.22 5.70
N SER A 28 -2.68 -5.26 4.37
CA SER A 28 -2.69 -6.50 3.59
C SER A 28 -3.55 -7.68 4.11
N PRO A 29 -2.87 -8.70 4.65
CA PRO A 29 -3.50 -9.85 5.29
C PRO A 29 -4.47 -9.51 6.41
N LEU A 30 -4.20 -8.50 7.25
CA LEU A 30 -5.00 -8.24 8.44
C LEU A 30 -6.46 -7.89 8.11
N TYR A 31 -6.70 -7.02 7.12
CA TYR A 31 -8.08 -6.75 6.69
C TYR A 31 -8.68 -7.94 5.94
N THR A 32 -7.87 -8.73 5.23
CA THR A 32 -8.31 -9.93 4.53
C THR A 32 -8.80 -10.98 5.54
N PHE A 33 -8.09 -11.16 6.65
CA PHE A 33 -8.53 -12.00 7.77
C PHE A 33 -9.86 -11.53 8.36
N SER A 34 -10.00 -10.22 8.59
CA SER A 34 -11.29 -9.65 9.02
C SER A 34 -12.41 -9.87 7.99
N GLY A 35 -12.10 -9.97 6.70
CA GLY A 35 -13.06 -10.26 5.64
C GLY A 35 -13.39 -11.74 5.46
N ILE A 36 -12.50 -12.66 5.84
CA ILE A 36 -12.75 -14.11 5.78
C ILE A 36 -13.54 -14.57 7.01
N PHE A 37 -13.10 -14.14 8.19
CA PHE A 37 -13.60 -14.63 9.49
C PHE A 37 -14.49 -13.64 10.25
N GLY A 38 -14.68 -12.42 9.75
CA GLY A 38 -15.57 -11.45 10.39
C GLY A 38 -17.05 -11.79 10.24
N ASP A 39 -17.91 -11.12 11.02
CA ASP A 39 -19.37 -11.31 11.04
C ASP A 39 -20.02 -11.09 9.65
N SER A 40 -19.42 -10.26 8.80
CA SER A 40 -19.82 -10.01 7.41
C SER A 40 -19.03 -10.81 6.38
N GLY A 41 -18.14 -11.70 6.83
CA GLY A 41 -17.19 -12.43 6.00
C GLY A 41 -17.76 -13.64 5.29
N VAL A 42 -16.91 -14.33 4.51
CA VAL A 42 -17.32 -15.47 3.67
C VAL A 42 -17.75 -16.68 4.51
N LEU A 43 -17.06 -16.94 5.62
CA LEU A 43 -17.32 -18.13 6.43
C LEU A 43 -18.39 -17.91 7.51
N LYS A 44 -18.72 -16.66 7.88
CA LYS A 44 -19.73 -16.26 8.89
C LYS A 44 -19.84 -17.20 10.10
N THR A 45 -18.72 -17.76 10.54
CA THR A 45 -18.72 -18.82 11.53
C THR A 45 -17.91 -18.36 12.72
N SER A 46 -18.59 -18.27 13.87
CA SER A 46 -18.04 -17.86 15.16
C SER A 46 -17.10 -18.91 15.78
N ASP A 47 -17.01 -20.10 15.18
CA ASP A 47 -16.14 -21.21 15.60
C ASP A 47 -15.43 -21.84 14.38
N PRO A 48 -14.41 -21.17 13.81
CA PRO A 48 -13.74 -21.64 12.61
C PRO A 48 -13.05 -22.98 12.86
N THR A 49 -13.29 -23.96 11.99
CA THR A 49 -12.61 -25.25 12.12
C THR A 49 -11.12 -25.08 11.87
N PRO A 50 -10.25 -25.93 12.45
CA PRO A 50 -8.80 -25.88 12.18
C PRO A 50 -8.45 -25.97 10.68
N GLU A 51 -9.33 -26.56 9.87
CA GLU A 51 -9.19 -26.67 8.42
C GLU A 51 -9.45 -25.32 7.73
N ASP A 52 -10.48 -24.58 8.14
CA ASP A 52 -10.80 -23.25 7.60
C ASP A 52 -9.67 -22.25 7.85
N ILE A 53 -9.08 -22.31 9.05
CA ILE A 53 -7.92 -21.48 9.41
C ILE A 53 -6.76 -21.81 8.49
N ARG A 54 -6.39 -23.09 8.38
CA ARG A 54 -5.28 -23.55 7.53
C ARG A 54 -5.48 -23.11 6.08
N ASP A 55 -6.68 -23.26 5.54
CA ASP A 55 -6.99 -22.96 4.15
C ASP A 55 -6.98 -21.44 3.89
N GLY A 56 -7.49 -20.63 4.84
CA GLY A 56 -7.40 -19.18 4.80
C GLY A 56 -5.95 -18.66 4.84
N PHE A 57 -5.13 -19.18 5.75
CA PHE A 57 -3.70 -18.86 5.82
C PHE A 57 -2.95 -19.27 4.54
N SER A 58 -3.23 -20.47 4.01
CA SER A 58 -2.64 -20.97 2.77
C SER A 58 -2.99 -20.09 1.56
N MET A 59 -4.26 -19.70 1.43
CA MET A 59 -4.71 -18.77 0.39
C MET A 59 -3.98 -17.43 0.45
N ILE A 60 -3.89 -16.83 1.64
CA ILE A 60 -3.18 -15.55 1.83
C ILE A 60 -1.70 -15.71 1.50
N PHE A 61 -1.06 -16.78 1.97
CA PHE A 61 0.34 -17.07 1.71
C PHE A 61 0.64 -17.22 0.21
N TRP A 62 -0.14 -18.04 -0.50
CA TRP A 62 0.04 -18.25 -1.94
C TRP A 62 -0.33 -17.01 -2.75
N ALA A 63 -1.39 -16.29 -2.38
CA ALA A 63 -1.76 -15.04 -3.04
C ALA A 63 -0.65 -13.99 -2.92
N LEU A 64 -0.10 -13.77 -1.71
CA LEU A 64 1.03 -12.86 -1.52
C LEU A 64 2.26 -13.30 -2.31
N THR A 65 2.57 -14.60 -2.30
CA THR A 65 3.71 -15.16 -3.03
C THR A 65 3.59 -14.92 -4.53
N PHE A 66 2.42 -15.17 -5.13
CA PHE A 66 2.20 -14.93 -6.56
C PHE A 66 2.12 -13.44 -6.90
N VAL A 67 1.42 -12.63 -6.10
CA VAL A 67 1.29 -11.19 -6.35
C VAL A 67 2.66 -10.50 -6.23
N VAL A 68 3.39 -10.71 -5.13
CA VAL A 68 4.69 -10.07 -4.93
C VAL A 68 5.75 -10.66 -5.86
N GLY A 69 5.87 -11.99 -5.91
CA GLY A 69 6.89 -12.67 -6.71
C GLY A 69 6.65 -12.56 -8.21
N PHE A 70 5.51 -13.02 -8.70
CA PHE A 70 5.26 -13.09 -10.15
C PHE A 70 4.86 -11.72 -10.73
N LYS A 71 3.84 -11.06 -10.16
CA LYS A 71 3.35 -9.77 -10.70
C LYS A 71 4.36 -8.65 -10.49
N TYR A 72 4.80 -8.40 -9.25
CA TYR A 72 5.67 -7.24 -8.98
C TYR A 72 7.14 -7.50 -9.35
N VAL A 73 7.75 -8.58 -8.86
CA VAL A 73 9.16 -8.86 -9.13
C VAL A 73 9.37 -9.36 -10.57
N GLY A 74 8.50 -10.23 -11.08
CA GLY A 74 8.64 -10.77 -12.45
C GLY A 74 8.29 -9.76 -13.55
N ILE A 75 7.13 -9.09 -13.45
CA ILE A 75 6.61 -8.24 -14.53
C ILE A 75 6.91 -6.76 -14.30
N ILE A 76 6.52 -6.19 -13.15
CA ILE A 76 6.63 -4.74 -12.96
C ILE A 76 8.08 -4.27 -12.94
N MET A 77 8.96 -5.00 -12.25
CA MET A 77 10.40 -4.67 -12.23
C MET A 77 11.07 -4.85 -13.59
N SER A 78 10.61 -5.78 -14.44
CA SER A 78 11.19 -5.99 -15.79
C SER A 78 10.79 -4.92 -16.80
N VAL A 79 9.72 -4.16 -16.53
CA VAL A 79 9.27 -3.03 -17.37
C VAL A 79 9.88 -1.69 -16.91
N SER A 80 10.67 -1.68 -15.84
CA SER A 80 11.32 -0.46 -15.36
C SER A 80 12.52 -0.07 -16.24
N HIS A 81 12.46 1.10 -16.86
CA HIS A 81 13.54 1.66 -17.67
C HIS A 81 14.14 2.85 -16.90
N HIS A 82 15.43 2.77 -16.55
CA HIS A 82 16.21 3.86 -15.93
C HIS A 82 15.87 4.19 -14.46
N GLY A 83 15.41 3.22 -13.68
CA GLY A 83 15.32 3.35 -12.21
C GLY A 83 14.15 4.19 -11.70
N GLU A 84 13.32 4.76 -12.58
CA GLU A 84 12.04 5.39 -12.23
C GLU A 84 10.90 4.40 -12.52
N GLY A 85 10.39 3.77 -11.47
CA GLY A 85 9.26 2.85 -11.54
C GLY A 85 7.97 3.53 -11.06
N GLY A 86 6.84 3.19 -11.68
CA GLY A 86 5.51 3.55 -11.20
C GLY A 86 4.67 4.32 -12.22
N VAL A 87 3.41 4.51 -11.86
CA VAL A 87 2.41 5.20 -12.71
C VAL A 87 2.83 6.64 -13.02
N PHE A 88 3.49 7.32 -12.08
CA PHE A 88 3.98 8.68 -12.26
C PHE A 88 5.17 8.80 -13.22
N ALA A 89 6.10 7.84 -13.20
CA ALA A 89 7.24 7.81 -14.13
C ALA A 89 6.82 7.50 -15.57
N MET A 90 5.79 6.67 -15.72
CA MET A 90 5.17 6.45 -17.04
C MET A 90 4.45 7.71 -17.52
N MET A 91 3.71 8.40 -16.64
CA MET A 91 3.01 9.65 -16.99
C MET A 91 3.97 10.76 -17.39
N THR A 92 5.10 10.96 -16.69
CA THR A 92 6.11 11.97 -17.05
C THR A 92 6.74 11.68 -18.41
N LYS A 93 7.12 10.43 -18.68
CA LYS A 93 7.72 10.02 -19.97
C LYS A 93 6.75 10.07 -21.15
N ILE A 94 5.45 9.97 -20.89
CA ILE A 94 4.37 10.12 -21.89
C ILE A 94 4.10 11.61 -22.19
N LEU A 95 4.21 12.47 -21.16
CA LEU A 95 4.01 13.91 -21.27
C LEU A 95 5.25 14.64 -21.79
N GLU A 96 6.44 14.05 -21.68
CA GLU A 96 7.64 14.46 -22.39
C GLU A 96 7.45 14.26 -23.90
N VAL A 97 6.95 15.31 -24.55
CA VAL A 97 7.03 15.50 -25.99
C VAL A 97 8.50 15.31 -26.41
N PRO A 98 8.79 14.49 -27.43
CA PRO A 98 10.17 14.20 -27.80
C PRO A 98 10.87 15.48 -28.28
N GLU A 99 11.77 16.02 -27.46
CA GLU A 99 12.78 16.99 -27.93
C GLU A 99 13.78 16.33 -28.90
N HIS A 100 13.81 15.00 -29.00
CA HIS A 100 14.71 14.26 -29.89
C HIS A 100 13.95 13.37 -30.89
N GLY A 101 13.62 13.93 -32.07
CA GLY A 101 13.60 13.23 -33.36
C GLY A 101 12.65 12.04 -33.58
N GLY A 102 11.73 11.74 -32.67
CA GLY A 102 10.76 10.65 -32.82
C GLY A 102 9.62 10.97 -33.79
N ARG A 103 9.11 9.94 -34.49
CA ARG A 103 7.95 10.05 -35.40
C ARG A 103 6.76 10.73 -34.69
N PRO A 104 6.00 11.61 -35.36
CA PRO A 104 4.84 12.25 -34.76
C PRO A 104 3.82 11.19 -34.34
N VAL A 105 3.62 11.04 -33.03
CA VAL A 105 2.58 10.18 -32.46
C VAL A 105 1.24 10.79 -32.83
N GLY A 106 0.32 10.00 -33.40
CA GLY A 106 -1.01 10.49 -33.76
C GLY A 106 -1.73 11.07 -32.55
N ARG A 107 -2.38 12.24 -32.69
CA ARG A 107 -3.07 12.96 -31.60
C ARG A 107 -4.02 12.06 -30.79
N ALA A 108 -4.68 11.11 -31.44
CA ALA A 108 -5.58 10.16 -30.79
C ALA A 108 -4.84 9.19 -29.84
N LEU A 109 -3.67 8.69 -30.25
CA LEU A 109 -2.85 7.81 -29.41
C LEU A 109 -2.25 8.58 -28.22
N GLN A 110 -1.78 9.81 -28.44
CA GLN A 110 -1.28 10.66 -27.35
C GLN A 110 -2.38 10.99 -26.34
N ALA A 111 -3.59 11.30 -26.80
CA ALA A 111 -4.75 11.53 -25.94
C ALA A 111 -5.14 10.26 -25.16
N ALA A 112 -5.16 9.09 -25.81
CA ALA A 112 -5.47 7.83 -25.17
C ALA A 112 -4.47 7.46 -24.08
N VAL A 113 -3.17 7.60 -24.37
CA VAL A 113 -2.09 7.28 -23.42
C VAL A 113 -2.07 8.26 -22.24
N THR A 114 -2.34 9.55 -22.48
CA THR A 114 -2.48 10.55 -21.40
C THR A 114 -3.70 10.26 -20.53
N SER A 115 -4.84 9.94 -21.13
CA SER A 115 -6.07 9.57 -20.41
C SER A 115 -5.85 8.33 -19.54
N LEU A 116 -5.14 7.33 -20.06
CA LEU A 116 -4.80 6.11 -19.32
C LEU A 116 -3.85 6.40 -18.15
N GLY A 117 -2.88 7.30 -18.32
CA GLY A 117 -2.00 7.76 -17.24
C GLY A 117 -2.78 8.51 -16.14
N MET A 118 -3.66 9.43 -16.53
CA MET A 118 -4.53 10.15 -15.58
C MET A 118 -5.45 9.20 -14.81
N LEU A 119 -6.00 8.20 -15.49
CA LEU A 119 -6.80 7.15 -14.86
C LEU A 119 -5.96 6.37 -13.84
N GLY A 120 -4.73 5.98 -14.18
CA GLY A 120 -3.83 5.31 -13.26
C GLY A 120 -3.53 6.13 -12.01
N VAL A 121 -3.27 7.43 -12.15
CA VAL A 121 -3.05 8.35 -11.02
C VAL A 121 -4.31 8.48 -10.16
N ALA A 122 -5.49 8.59 -10.79
CA ALA A 122 -6.76 8.67 -10.06
C ALA A 122 -7.03 7.40 -9.24
N LEU A 123 -6.76 6.22 -9.80
CA LEU A 123 -6.89 4.95 -9.08
C LEU A 123 -5.93 4.87 -7.89
N LEU A 124 -4.67 5.28 -8.07
CA LEU A 124 -3.70 5.33 -6.98
C LEU A 124 -4.11 6.32 -5.87
N ALA A 125 -4.67 7.47 -6.24
CA ALA A 125 -5.20 8.43 -5.28
C ALA A 125 -6.44 7.89 -4.54
N GLY A 126 -7.26 7.08 -5.20
CA GLY A 126 -8.38 6.37 -4.59
C GLY A 126 -7.89 5.38 -3.52
N GLU A 127 -6.91 4.54 -3.87
CA GLU A 127 -6.31 3.58 -2.93
C GLU A 127 -5.74 4.30 -1.70
N SER A 128 -4.98 5.38 -1.87
CA SER A 128 -4.40 6.12 -0.74
C SER A 128 -5.42 6.76 0.20
N CYS A 129 -6.64 7.03 -0.29
CA CYS A 129 -7.75 7.52 0.54
C CYS A 129 -8.46 6.38 1.31
N ILE A 130 -8.53 5.18 0.72
CA ILE A 130 -9.29 4.04 1.26
C ILE A 130 -8.49 3.25 2.30
N THR A 131 -7.17 3.10 2.12
CA THR A 131 -6.33 2.26 2.97
C THR A 131 -6.34 2.67 4.46
N PRO A 132 -6.21 3.96 4.84
CA PRO A 132 -6.11 4.32 6.26
C PRO A 132 -7.38 3.96 7.05
N PRO A 133 -8.61 4.29 6.60
CA PRO A 133 -9.82 3.84 7.27
C PRO A 133 -9.97 2.32 7.36
N VAL A 134 -9.72 1.59 6.27
CA VAL A 134 -9.86 0.13 6.23
C VAL A 134 -8.87 -0.56 7.17
N SER A 135 -7.64 -0.07 7.22
CA SER A 135 -6.61 -0.59 8.14
C SER A 135 -7.00 -0.40 9.61
N VAL A 136 -7.51 0.78 9.99
CA VAL A 136 -7.94 1.06 11.38
C VAL A 136 -9.16 0.21 11.75
N LEU A 137 -10.15 0.08 10.86
CA LEU A 137 -11.31 -0.76 11.10
C LEU A 137 -10.94 -2.24 11.20
N GLY A 138 -10.03 -2.72 10.35
CA GLY A 138 -9.50 -4.08 10.43
C GLY A 138 -8.79 -4.36 11.75
N ALA A 139 -8.01 -3.39 12.25
CA ALA A 139 -7.37 -3.49 13.57
C ALA A 139 -8.39 -3.53 14.72
N LEU A 140 -9.47 -2.74 14.65
CA LEU A 140 -10.53 -2.74 15.66
C LEU A 140 -11.32 -4.05 15.69
N ASN A 141 -11.56 -4.68 14.53
CA ASN A 141 -12.22 -5.99 14.45
C ASN A 141 -11.34 -7.13 14.99
N GLY A 142 -10.02 -6.93 15.07
CA GLY A 142 -9.10 -7.90 15.67
C GLY A 142 -9.07 -7.88 17.20
N VAL A 143 -9.72 -6.91 17.85
CA VAL A 143 -9.78 -6.82 19.32
C VAL A 143 -10.88 -7.76 19.84
N PRO A 144 -10.62 -8.60 20.85
CA PRO A 144 -11.59 -9.58 21.37
C PRO A 144 -12.74 -8.96 22.19
N VAL A 145 -13.02 -7.67 22.00
CA VAL A 145 -14.05 -6.91 22.71
C VAL A 145 -15.11 -6.50 21.70
N ALA A 146 -16.37 -6.82 21.98
CA ALA A 146 -17.50 -6.38 21.15
C ALA A 146 -17.67 -4.86 21.26
N ILE A 147 -17.31 -4.14 20.19
CA ILE A 147 -17.50 -2.69 20.07
C ILE A 147 -18.67 -2.47 19.11
N GLY A 148 -19.69 -1.73 19.55
CA GLY A 148 -20.83 -1.40 18.68
C GLY A 148 -20.43 -0.58 17.45
N ALA A 149 -21.12 -0.75 16.32
CA ALA A 149 -20.76 -0.15 15.03
C ALA A 149 -20.53 1.38 15.11
N ASN A 150 -21.40 2.11 15.80
CA ASN A 150 -21.25 3.56 15.97
C ASN A 150 -19.98 3.93 16.75
N ALA A 151 -19.62 3.14 17.75
CA ALA A 151 -18.40 3.35 18.53
C ALA A 151 -17.15 2.98 17.71
N GLN A 152 -17.19 1.91 16.91
CA GLN A 152 -16.08 1.55 16.01
C GLN A 152 -15.79 2.68 15.02
N VAL A 153 -16.83 3.24 14.38
CA VAL A 153 -16.67 4.36 13.44
C VAL A 153 -16.13 5.60 14.17
N ALA A 154 -16.66 5.94 15.34
CA ALA A 154 -16.19 7.08 16.12
C ALA A 154 -14.71 6.94 16.54
N ILE A 155 -14.30 5.74 16.96
CA ILE A 155 -12.90 5.43 17.31
C ILE A 155 -12.03 5.54 16.05
N ALA A 156 -12.45 4.98 14.92
CA ALA A 156 -11.71 5.06 13.67
C ALA A 156 -11.48 6.52 13.23
N VAL A 157 -12.52 7.36 13.27
CA VAL A 157 -12.41 8.79 12.97
C VAL A 157 -11.45 9.49 13.94
N ALA A 158 -11.57 9.21 15.24
CA ALA A 158 -10.68 9.80 16.25
C ALA A 158 -9.20 9.40 16.02
N VAL A 159 -8.93 8.12 15.74
CA VAL A 159 -7.58 7.62 15.43
C VAL A 159 -7.04 8.29 14.17
N LEU A 160 -7.81 8.37 13.10
CA LEU A 160 -7.39 9.02 11.85
C LEU A 160 -7.08 10.51 12.05
N LEU A 161 -7.92 11.23 12.81
CA LEU A 161 -7.68 12.63 13.15
C LEU A 161 -6.37 12.80 13.93
N VAL A 162 -6.12 11.95 14.93
CA VAL A 162 -4.88 11.99 15.72
C VAL A 162 -3.67 11.68 14.85
N VAL A 163 -3.74 10.60 14.05
CA VAL A 163 -2.65 10.21 13.17
C VAL A 163 -2.34 11.34 12.19
N PHE A 164 -3.32 11.83 11.42
CA PHE A 164 -3.12 12.93 10.47
C PHE A 164 -2.68 14.25 11.13
N ALA A 165 -3.17 14.56 12.33
CA ALA A 165 -2.70 15.70 13.11
C ALA A 165 -1.25 15.53 13.61
N VAL A 166 -0.71 14.31 13.70
CA VAL A 166 0.70 14.07 13.95
C VAL A 166 1.50 14.10 12.65
N GLN A 167 0.94 13.59 11.54
CA GLN A 167 1.63 13.54 10.24
C GLN A 167 2.05 14.91 9.70
N ARG A 168 1.32 15.99 10.05
CA ARG A 168 1.70 17.37 9.71
C ARG A 168 3.10 17.78 10.21
N ARG A 169 3.69 17.07 11.17
CA ARG A 169 5.06 17.31 11.67
C ARG A 169 6.15 16.77 10.74
N GLY A 170 5.78 16.13 9.63
CA GLY A 170 6.69 15.60 8.62
C GLY A 170 6.83 14.08 8.69
N SER A 171 7.09 13.48 7.52
CA SER A 171 7.31 12.04 7.36
C SER A 171 8.52 11.52 8.14
N ASP A 172 9.55 12.35 8.30
CA ASP A 172 10.74 12.03 9.10
C ASP A 172 10.41 11.76 10.58
N PHE A 173 9.42 12.47 11.13
CA PHE A 173 8.98 12.29 12.51
C PHE A 173 8.24 10.97 12.69
N ILE A 174 7.35 10.63 11.76
CA ILE A 174 6.63 9.35 11.76
C ILE A 174 7.60 8.19 11.58
N GLY A 175 8.51 8.29 10.62
CA GLY A 175 9.48 7.24 10.31
C GLY A 175 10.39 6.90 11.49
N ARG A 176 10.71 7.89 12.34
CA ARG A 176 11.48 7.66 13.58
C ARG A 176 10.72 6.90 14.66
N ILE A 177 9.40 7.08 14.74
CA ILE A 177 8.55 6.44 15.75
C ILE A 177 8.09 5.06 15.25
N ALA A 178 7.63 4.98 14.00
CA ALA A 178 7.09 3.76 13.41
C ALA A 178 8.17 2.78 12.94
N GLY A 179 9.32 3.29 12.46
CA GLY A 179 10.41 2.46 11.93
C GLY A 179 10.87 1.36 12.91
N PRO A 180 11.15 1.66 14.19
CA PRO A 180 11.54 0.65 15.17
C PRO A 180 10.43 -0.31 15.61
N VAL A 181 9.16 0.02 15.35
CA VAL A 181 8.01 -0.83 15.74
C VAL A 181 7.64 -1.80 14.61
N MET A 182 7.93 -1.43 13.36
CA MET A 182 7.62 -2.23 12.17
C MET A 182 8.69 -3.26 11.79
N VAL A 183 9.90 -3.15 12.35
CA VAL A 183 11.02 -4.09 12.15
C VAL A 183 11.20 -4.93 13.40
#